data_AF-A0A956Y8I5-F1
#
_entry.id   AF-A0A956Y8I5-F1
#
_cell.length_a   1.000
_cell.length_b   1.000
_cell.length_c   1.000
_cell.angle_alpha   90.00
_cell.angle_beta   90.00
_cell.angle_gamma   90.00
#
_symmetry.space_group_name_H-M   'P 1'
#
loop_
_entity.id
_entity.type
_entity.pdbx_description
1 polymer ?
#
loop_
_entity_poly.entity_id
_entity_poly.type
_entity_poly.pdbx_seq_one_letter_code
_entity_poly.pdbx_strand_id
1 'polypeptide(L)'
;MTEISSISRTSSIIKLIQDTLSVVLGFVGLTTGLGFVVVTVHLSRYGTVQGYTIAPGQYIAAGILVLIPALGVGVLSQFILILVTPNDINPISSDPKQLEQLLAICEFMDTNPIDSQGNKIVIDWIEFGYQIKERFPVLSNYPAWQSDLRLRLEATGSYEMAATELRNELQLQNYFDKKQRFFQFYRLGLIIVGIFVMIVLFVAFFYERIPFAIGGGSPEPIVIVFENDTVGSLLEIASRDEPRKSKTVLILAELVNGILVLDPDTSKVIAIEDEQIIARMSS
;
A
#
# COMPACT_ATOMS: atom_id res chain seq x y z
N MET A 1 -30.52 27.57 -20.25
CA MET A 1 -30.10 27.00 -18.93
C MET A 1 -29.77 25.49 -18.98
N THR A 2 -30.08 24.77 -20.06
CA THR A 2 -29.77 23.33 -20.23
C THR A 2 -28.33 23.04 -20.67
N GLU A 3 -27.60 23.99 -21.24
CA GLU A 3 -26.21 23.76 -21.69
C GLU A 3 -25.16 23.77 -20.58
N ILE A 4 -25.40 24.49 -19.48
CA ILE A 4 -24.41 24.56 -18.37
C ILE A 4 -24.36 23.23 -17.59
N SER A 5 -25.48 22.49 -17.53
CA SER A 5 -25.54 21.20 -16.83
C SER A 5 -24.88 20.05 -17.61
N SER A 6 -24.78 20.14 -18.94
CA SER A 6 -24.09 19.12 -19.76
C SER A 6 -22.57 19.21 -19.63
N ILE A 7 -22.00 20.42 -19.55
CA ILE A 7 -20.55 20.66 -19.38
C ILE A 7 -20.07 20.19 -18.01
N SER A 8 -20.85 20.39 -16.95
CA SER A 8 -20.50 19.92 -15.60
C SER A 8 -20.44 18.38 -15.53
N ARG A 9 -21.35 17.68 -16.20
CA ARG A 9 -21.36 16.21 -16.26
C ARG A 9 -20.17 15.63 -17.03
N THR A 10 -19.81 16.22 -18.17
CA THR A 10 -18.67 15.72 -18.97
C THR A 10 -17.35 15.84 -18.22
N SER A 11 -17.12 16.95 -17.50
CA SER A 11 -15.91 17.13 -16.68
C SER A 11 -15.78 16.09 -15.56
N SER A 12 -16.90 15.74 -14.90
CA SER A 12 -16.93 14.75 -13.83
C SER A 12 -16.62 13.33 -14.33
N ILE A 13 -17.14 12.97 -15.51
CA ILE A 13 -16.89 11.66 -16.14
C ILE A 13 -15.43 11.53 -16.56
N ILE A 14 -14.84 12.57 -17.18
CA ILE A 14 -13.43 12.55 -17.60
C ILE A 14 -12.52 12.35 -16.39
N LYS A 15 -12.78 13.07 -15.29
CA LYS A 15 -12.02 12.92 -14.05
C LYS A 15 -12.12 11.49 -13.50
N LEU A 16 -13.33 10.93 -13.43
CA LEU A 16 -13.53 9.55 -12.98
C LEU A 16 -12.77 8.54 -13.85
N ILE A 17 -12.77 8.70 -15.17
CA ILE A 17 -12.03 7.82 -16.10
C ILE A 17 -10.53 7.94 -15.86
N GLN A 18 -10.00 9.16 -15.71
CA GLN A 18 -8.58 9.38 -15.47
C GLN A 18 -8.11 8.80 -14.13
N ASP A 19 -8.91 8.99 -13.07
CA ASP A 19 -8.64 8.43 -11.74
C ASP A 19 -8.66 6.89 -11.79
N THR A 20 -9.68 6.32 -12.45
CA THR A 20 -9.81 4.86 -12.63
C THR A 20 -8.64 4.28 -13.43
N LEU A 21 -8.27 4.92 -14.54
CA LEU A 21 -7.16 4.48 -15.40
C LEU A 21 -5.84 4.51 -14.63
N SER A 22 -5.60 5.55 -13.83
CA SER A 22 -4.37 5.68 -13.02
C SER A 22 -4.26 4.55 -11.99
N VAL A 23 -5.38 4.19 -11.34
CA VAL A 23 -5.44 3.07 -10.40
C VAL A 23 -5.19 1.74 -11.11
N VAL A 24 -5.82 1.50 -12.26
CA VAL A 24 -5.64 0.27 -13.03
C VAL A 24 -4.19 0.12 -13.51
N LEU A 25 -3.59 1.18 -14.05
CA LEU A 25 -2.20 1.17 -14.48
C LEU A 25 -1.24 0.94 -13.31
N GLY A 26 -1.50 1.58 -12.16
CA GLY A 26 -0.74 1.34 -10.94
C GLY A 26 -0.83 -0.12 -10.47
N PHE A 27 -2.02 -0.72 -10.54
CA PHE A 27 -2.24 -2.12 -10.19
C PHE A 27 -1.52 -3.07 -11.15
N VAL A 28 -1.63 -2.86 -12.46
CA VAL A 28 -0.93 -3.67 -13.49
C VAL A 28 0.59 -3.55 -13.34
N GLY A 29 1.10 -2.36 -13.09
CA GLY A 29 2.53 -2.15 -12.84
C GLY A 29 3.01 -2.87 -11.57
N LEU A 30 2.23 -2.82 -10.50
CA LEU A 30 2.53 -3.51 -9.25
C LEU A 30 2.50 -5.03 -9.41
N THR A 31 1.47 -5.60 -10.04
CA THR A 31 1.38 -7.06 -10.26
C THR A 31 2.50 -7.54 -11.17
N THR A 32 2.76 -6.85 -12.27
CA THR A 32 3.86 -7.20 -13.19
C THR A 32 5.22 -7.12 -12.50
N GLY A 33 5.47 -6.06 -11.72
CA GLY A 33 6.72 -5.90 -10.97
C GLY A 33 6.94 -6.98 -9.91
N LEU A 34 5.90 -7.34 -9.16
CA LEU A 34 5.97 -8.43 -8.17
C LEU A 34 6.19 -9.78 -8.86
N GLY A 35 5.44 -10.05 -9.93
CA GLY A 35 5.60 -11.26 -10.72
C GLY A 35 6.99 -11.40 -11.31
N PHE A 36 7.57 -10.31 -11.82
CA PHE A 36 8.96 -10.28 -12.28
C PHE A 36 9.94 -10.72 -11.19
N VAL A 37 9.82 -10.19 -9.97
CA VAL A 37 10.67 -10.58 -8.84
C VAL A 37 10.50 -12.07 -8.53
N VAL A 38 9.26 -12.56 -8.46
CA VAL A 38 8.95 -13.96 -8.14
C VAL A 38 9.55 -14.91 -9.17
N VAL A 39 9.25 -14.68 -10.45
CA VAL A 39 9.71 -15.51 -11.57
C VAL A 39 11.24 -15.46 -11.66
N THR A 40 11.86 -14.29 -11.52
CA THR A 40 13.32 -14.15 -11.57
C THR A 40 14.01 -14.89 -10.43
N VAL A 41 13.51 -14.75 -9.19
CA VAL A 41 14.07 -15.46 -8.03
C VAL A 41 13.88 -16.97 -8.20
N HIS A 42 12.72 -17.42 -8.67
CA HIS A 42 12.48 -18.84 -8.94
C HIS A 42 13.43 -19.38 -10.01
N LEU A 43 13.55 -18.72 -11.15
CA LEU A 43 14.40 -19.14 -12.26
C LEU A 43 15.89 -19.09 -11.93
N SER A 44 16.32 -18.19 -11.03
CA SER A 44 17.72 -18.12 -10.57
C SER A 44 18.21 -19.42 -9.91
N ARG A 45 17.29 -20.28 -9.45
CA ARG A 45 17.62 -21.61 -8.90
C ARG A 45 18.16 -22.58 -9.95
N TYR A 46 17.81 -22.35 -11.21
CA TYR A 46 18.23 -23.19 -12.33
C TYR A 46 19.43 -22.60 -13.10
N GLY A 47 20.05 -21.53 -12.58
CA GLY A 47 21.24 -20.90 -13.15
C GLY A 47 21.01 -19.47 -13.65
N THR A 48 22.02 -18.89 -14.31
CA THR A 48 21.92 -17.55 -14.92
C THR A 48 21.04 -17.58 -16.16
N VAL A 49 19.74 -17.38 -15.96
CA VAL A 49 18.73 -17.16 -17.03
C VAL A 49 18.80 -15.70 -17.55
N GLN A 50 19.93 -15.01 -17.35
CA GLN A 50 20.11 -13.62 -17.78
C GLN A 50 20.08 -13.56 -19.32
N GLY A 51 19.03 -12.98 -19.88
CA GLY A 51 18.91 -12.74 -21.32
C GLY A 51 17.62 -13.24 -21.97
N TYR A 52 16.80 -14.03 -21.26
CA TYR A 52 15.57 -14.56 -21.86
C TYR A 52 14.37 -13.66 -21.58
N THR A 53 13.67 -13.27 -22.63
CA THR A 53 12.40 -12.54 -22.56
C THR A 53 11.28 -13.52 -22.22
N ILE A 54 10.90 -13.60 -20.95
CA ILE A 54 9.75 -14.40 -20.49
C ILE A 54 8.44 -13.73 -20.93
N ALA A 55 7.44 -14.54 -21.25
CA ALA A 55 6.12 -14.08 -21.66
C ALA A 55 5.46 -13.20 -20.55
N PRO A 56 4.94 -12.00 -20.88
CA PRO A 56 4.34 -11.09 -19.91
C PRO A 56 3.21 -11.71 -19.07
N GLY A 57 2.46 -12.65 -19.65
CA GLY A 57 1.37 -13.35 -18.96
C GLY A 57 1.82 -14.09 -17.70
N GLN A 58 3.02 -14.68 -17.71
CA GLN A 58 3.54 -15.40 -16.54
C GLN A 58 3.87 -14.45 -15.39
N TYR A 59 4.43 -13.26 -15.68
CA TYR A 59 4.65 -12.24 -14.67
C TYR A 59 3.32 -11.75 -14.07
N ILE A 60 2.32 -11.46 -14.90
CA ILE A 60 1.01 -10.99 -14.40
C ILE A 60 0.38 -12.06 -13.49
N ALA A 61 0.37 -13.32 -13.92
CA ALA A 61 -0.19 -14.42 -13.16
C ALA A 61 0.52 -14.64 -11.81
N ALA A 62 1.86 -14.73 -11.82
CA ALA A 62 2.65 -14.85 -10.60
C ALA A 62 2.44 -13.66 -9.65
N GLY A 63 2.34 -12.44 -10.19
CA GLY A 63 2.05 -11.23 -9.44
C GLY A 63 0.70 -11.25 -8.75
N ILE A 64 -0.36 -11.67 -9.44
CA ILE A 64 -1.70 -11.82 -8.87
C ILE A 64 -1.69 -12.85 -7.74
N LEU A 65 -1.04 -14.00 -7.94
CA LEU A 65 -0.97 -15.07 -6.95
C LEU A 65 -0.27 -14.64 -5.66
N VAL A 66 0.74 -13.77 -5.73
CA VAL A 66 1.38 -13.15 -4.56
C VAL A 66 0.52 -12.06 -3.92
N LEU A 67 -0.23 -11.32 -4.72
CA LEU A 67 -0.99 -10.19 -4.22
C LEU A 67 -2.18 -10.64 -3.35
N ILE A 68 -2.80 -11.79 -3.63
CA ILE A 68 -3.90 -12.36 -2.83
C ILE A 68 -3.51 -12.53 -1.34
N PRO A 69 -2.46 -13.28 -0.98
CA PRO A 69 -2.04 -13.40 0.41
C PRO A 69 -1.55 -12.08 1.00
N ALA A 70 -0.92 -11.20 0.21
CA ALA A 70 -0.51 -9.87 0.68
C ALA A 70 -1.72 -9.03 1.13
N LEU A 71 -2.80 -9.02 0.35
CA LEU A 71 -4.06 -8.37 0.72
C LEU A 71 -4.65 -9.01 1.98
N GLY A 72 -4.60 -10.34 2.10
CA GLY A 72 -5.02 -11.05 3.30
C GLY A 72 -4.30 -10.58 4.56
N VAL A 73 -2.97 -10.45 4.51
CA VAL A 73 -2.15 -9.91 5.62
C VAL A 73 -2.52 -8.45 5.90
N GLY A 74 -2.72 -7.63 4.86
CA GLY A 74 -3.16 -6.24 5.00
C GLY A 74 -4.48 -6.13 5.74
N VAL A 75 -5.51 -6.86 5.31
CA VAL A 75 -6.84 -6.91 5.93
C VAL A 75 -6.75 -7.42 7.37
N LEU A 76 -6.05 -8.52 7.61
CA LEU A 76 -5.86 -9.08 8.95
C LEU A 76 -5.18 -8.08 9.89
N SER A 77 -4.19 -7.32 9.40
CA SER A 77 -3.53 -6.28 10.20
C SER A 77 -4.46 -5.13 10.58
N GLN A 78 -5.43 -4.78 9.72
CA GLN A 78 -6.47 -3.79 10.06
C GLN A 78 -7.41 -4.33 11.14
N PHE A 79 -7.83 -5.60 11.03
CA PHE A 79 -8.66 -6.23 12.05
C PHE A 79 -7.97 -6.30 13.41
N ILE A 80 -6.70 -6.73 13.46
CA ILE A 80 -5.92 -6.75 14.70
C ILE A 80 -5.83 -5.33 15.27
N LEU A 81 -5.64 -4.31 14.43
CA LEU A 81 -5.60 -2.93 14.91
C LEU A 81 -6.93 -2.51 15.54
N ILE A 82 -8.07 -2.79 14.90
CA ILE A 82 -9.39 -2.46 15.46
C ILE A 82 -9.59 -3.16 16.82
N LEU A 83 -9.07 -4.37 16.99
CA LEU A 83 -9.16 -5.12 18.24
C LEU A 83 -8.18 -4.62 19.32
N VAL A 84 -6.99 -4.15 18.94
CA VAL A 84 -5.92 -3.74 19.86
C VAL A 84 -6.00 -2.26 20.23
N THR A 85 -6.55 -1.42 19.35
CA THR A 85 -6.71 0.01 19.63
C THR A 85 -7.85 0.16 20.64
N PRO A 86 -7.60 0.68 21.85
CA PRO A 86 -8.68 0.93 22.80
C PRO A 86 -9.71 1.85 22.14
N ASN A 87 -10.99 1.47 22.18
CA ASN A 87 -12.11 2.25 21.66
C ASN A 87 -12.34 3.58 22.41
N ASP A 88 -11.41 3.98 23.29
CA ASP A 88 -11.57 5.06 24.26
C ASP A 88 -11.16 6.44 23.71
N ILE A 89 -10.81 6.55 22.42
CA ILE A 89 -10.70 7.85 21.76
C ILE A 89 -12.01 8.15 21.05
N ASN A 90 -13.09 8.27 21.83
CA ASN A 90 -14.12 9.23 21.44
C ASN A 90 -13.49 10.60 21.70
N PRO A 91 -13.12 11.39 20.67
CA PRO A 91 -12.83 12.78 20.91
C PRO A 91 -14.06 13.36 21.60
N ILE A 92 -13.82 13.99 22.75
CA ILE A 92 -14.83 14.72 23.51
C ILE A 92 -15.71 15.47 22.51
N SER A 93 -16.99 15.12 22.57
CA SER A 93 -18.07 15.43 21.66
C SER A 93 -17.91 16.75 20.88
N SER A 94 -17.86 16.63 19.55
CA SER A 94 -18.35 17.66 18.64
C SER A 94 -19.88 17.76 18.76
N ASP A 95 -20.41 18.05 19.95
CA ASP A 95 -21.82 18.30 20.15
C ASP A 95 -22.13 19.68 19.57
N PRO A 96 -22.95 19.80 18.50
CA PRO A 96 -23.30 21.09 17.91
C PRO A 96 -23.93 22.05 18.94
N LYS A 97 -24.48 21.54 20.05
CA LYS A 97 -24.96 22.39 21.16
C LYS A 97 -23.86 23.15 21.89
N GLN A 98 -22.64 22.60 21.98
CA GLN A 98 -21.51 23.32 22.58
C GLN A 98 -21.02 24.45 21.65
N LEU A 99 -21.09 24.25 20.33
CA LEU A 99 -20.78 25.29 19.34
C LEU A 99 -21.85 26.39 19.31
N GLU A 100 -23.13 26.05 19.43
CA GLU A 100 -24.23 27.02 19.59
C GLU A 100 -24.11 27.82 20.90
N GLN A 101 -23.72 27.18 22.01
CA GLN A 101 -23.47 27.89 23.28
C GLN A 101 -22.31 28.88 23.17
N LEU A 102 -21.24 28.53 22.45
CA LEU A 102 -20.12 29.43 22.18
C LEU A 102 -20.51 30.61 21.29
N LEU A 103 -21.31 30.38 20.25
CA LEU A 103 -21.85 31.44 19.38
C LEU A 103 -22.78 32.39 20.15
N ALA A 104 -23.64 31.87 21.02
CA ALA A 104 -24.53 32.68 21.87
C ALA A 104 -23.75 33.56 22.87
N ILE A 105 -22.62 33.06 23.39
CA ILE A 105 -21.74 33.86 24.28
C ILE A 105 -21.04 34.98 23.49
N CYS A 106 -20.62 34.73 22.24
CA CYS A 106 -20.05 35.76 21.38
C CYS A 106 -21.09 36.85 21.00
N GLU A 107 -22.30 36.45 20.65
CA GLU A 107 -23.39 37.37 20.29
C GLU A 107 -23.87 38.22 21.50
N PHE A 108 -23.83 37.65 22.71
CA PHE A 108 -24.07 38.37 23.96
C PHE A 108 -23.02 39.46 24.25
N MET A 109 -21.76 39.23 23.86
CA MET A 109 -20.69 40.22 24.05
C MET A 109 -20.77 41.38 23.04
N ASP A 110 -21.24 41.12 21.82
CA ASP A 110 -21.44 42.18 20.80
C ASP A 110 -22.65 43.09 21.12
N THR A 111 -23.65 42.58 21.84
CA THR A 111 -24.89 43.31 22.14
C THR A 111 -24.86 44.10 23.45
N ASN A 112 -23.86 43.90 24.31
CA ASN A 112 -23.71 44.60 25.58
C ASN A 112 -22.38 45.39 25.62
N PRO A 113 -22.35 46.67 25.21
CA PRO A 113 -21.13 47.47 25.25
C PRO A 113 -20.71 47.69 26.71
N ILE A 114 -19.64 47.02 27.10
CA ILE A 114 -19.12 47.07 28.47
C ILE A 114 -18.47 48.44 28.70
N ASP A 115 -18.68 49.00 29.88
CA ASP A 115 -18.12 50.28 30.30
C ASP A 115 -16.57 50.30 30.27
N SER A 116 -15.97 51.46 30.56
CA SER A 116 -14.50 51.66 30.56
C SER A 116 -13.70 50.66 31.42
N GLN A 117 -14.36 49.95 32.35
CA GLN A 117 -13.75 48.90 33.16
C GLN A 117 -13.71 47.57 32.40
N GLY A 118 -14.73 47.25 31.61
CA GLY A 118 -14.71 46.12 30.67
C GLY A 118 -13.71 46.27 29.54
N ASN A 119 -13.52 47.48 29.02
CA ASN A 119 -12.49 47.76 28.01
C ASN A 119 -11.08 47.50 28.55
N LYS A 120 -10.83 47.76 29.83
CA LYS A 120 -9.56 47.43 30.48
C LYS A 120 -9.38 45.91 30.63
N ILE A 121 -10.44 45.18 30.95
CA ILE A 121 -10.39 43.71 31.02
C ILE A 121 -10.12 43.13 29.61
N VAL A 122 -10.77 43.64 28.57
CA VAL A 122 -10.56 43.16 27.18
C VAL A 122 -9.16 43.52 26.67
N ILE A 123 -8.65 44.72 26.94
CA ILE A 123 -7.28 45.12 26.57
C ILE A 123 -6.25 44.32 27.37
N ASP A 124 -6.45 44.15 28.68
CA ASP A 124 -5.62 43.28 29.52
C ASP A 124 -5.66 41.84 28.98
N TRP A 125 -6.80 41.35 28.50
CA TRP A 125 -6.94 40.02 27.87
C TRP A 125 -6.24 39.90 26.51
N ILE A 126 -6.22 40.96 25.69
CA ILE A 126 -5.53 40.99 24.39
C ILE A 126 -4.01 41.08 24.60
N GLU A 127 -3.56 41.96 25.49
CA GLU A 127 -2.15 42.11 25.87
C GLU A 127 -1.65 40.82 26.57
N PHE A 128 -2.50 40.20 27.38
CA PHE A 128 -2.28 38.87 27.96
C PHE A 128 -2.27 37.75 26.91
N GLY A 129 -3.14 37.81 25.89
CA GLY A 129 -3.11 36.89 24.76
C GLY A 129 -1.79 36.96 23.99
N TYR A 130 -1.24 38.17 23.84
CA TYR A 130 0.09 38.42 23.25
C TYR A 130 1.23 37.93 24.14
N GLN A 131 1.22 38.23 25.45
CA GLN A 131 2.24 37.75 26.38
C GLN A 131 2.24 36.23 26.53
N ILE A 132 1.07 35.57 26.48
CA ILE A 132 0.97 34.11 26.46
C ILE A 132 1.53 33.54 25.16
N LYS A 133 1.24 34.16 24.00
CA LYS A 133 1.79 33.73 22.72
C LYS A 133 3.33 33.83 22.69
N GLU A 134 3.89 34.86 23.33
CA GLU A 134 5.32 35.08 23.42
C GLU A 134 6.00 34.14 24.43
N ARG A 135 5.34 33.88 25.58
CA ARG A 135 5.86 33.01 26.65
C ARG A 135 5.63 31.52 26.40
N PHE A 136 4.62 31.18 25.60
CA PHE A 136 4.19 29.82 25.30
C PHE A 136 3.85 29.66 23.80
N PRO A 137 4.86 29.66 22.92
CA PRO A 137 4.65 29.59 21.46
C PRO A 137 3.96 28.31 20.97
N VAL A 138 3.83 27.28 21.82
CA VAL A 138 3.06 26.06 21.51
C VAL A 138 1.55 26.34 21.40
N LEU A 139 1.03 27.33 22.15
CA LEU A 139 -0.40 27.66 22.18
C LEU A 139 -0.89 28.34 20.89
N SER A 140 0.00 29.02 20.15
CA SER A 140 -0.40 29.76 18.94
C SER A 140 -0.91 28.88 17.80
N ASN A 141 -0.63 27.58 17.85
CA ASN A 141 -1.04 26.61 16.85
C ASN A 141 -2.40 25.96 17.14
N TYR A 142 -3.04 26.28 18.28
CA TYR A 142 -4.27 25.64 18.73
C TYR A 142 -5.46 26.62 18.72
N PRO A 143 -6.24 26.75 17.63
CA PRO A 143 -7.19 27.86 17.44
C PRO A 143 -8.26 28.04 18.53
N ALA A 144 -8.52 27.03 19.37
CA ALA A 144 -9.48 27.06 20.47
C ALA A 144 -8.86 27.31 21.86
N TRP A 145 -7.55 27.63 21.96
CA TRP A 145 -6.87 27.72 23.26
C TRP A 145 -7.43 28.83 24.18
N GLN A 146 -7.98 29.89 23.59
CA GLN A 146 -8.46 31.05 24.32
C GLN A 146 -9.78 30.77 25.06
N SER A 147 -10.71 30.04 24.44
CA SER A 147 -11.97 29.66 25.08
C SER A 147 -11.76 28.62 26.19
N ASP A 148 -10.85 27.66 25.98
CA ASP A 148 -10.56 26.62 26.96
C ASP A 148 -9.80 27.16 28.19
N LEU A 149 -8.86 28.10 27.96
CA LEU A 149 -8.16 28.79 29.04
C LEU A 149 -9.12 29.62 29.90
N ARG A 150 -10.12 30.27 29.29
CA ARG A 150 -11.13 31.06 30.01
C ARG A 150 -11.96 30.19 30.95
N LEU A 151 -12.48 29.07 30.45
CA LEU A 151 -13.27 28.13 31.27
C LEU A 151 -12.48 27.61 32.47
N ARG A 152 -11.18 27.32 32.29
CA ARG A 152 -10.30 26.87 33.37
C ARG A 152 -9.95 27.97 34.36
N LEU A 153 -9.80 29.20 33.89
CA LEU A 153 -9.56 30.36 34.76
C LEU A 153 -10.78 30.62 35.66
N GLU A 154 -11.98 30.52 35.10
CA GLU A 154 -13.24 30.63 35.85
C GLU A 154 -13.39 29.49 36.87
N ALA A 155 -12.95 28.27 36.55
CA ALA A 155 -13.03 27.12 37.45
C ALA A 155 -11.98 27.12 38.60
N THR A 156 -10.74 27.49 38.30
CA THR A 156 -9.62 27.41 39.26
C THR A 156 -9.44 28.68 40.09
N GLY A 157 -9.97 29.82 39.63
CA GLY A 157 -9.78 31.12 40.26
C GLY A 157 -8.32 31.59 40.30
N SER A 158 -7.41 30.88 39.64
CA SER A 158 -5.97 31.16 39.64
C SER A 158 -5.36 30.93 38.27
N TYR A 159 -4.69 31.95 37.75
CA TYR A 159 -4.03 31.90 36.45
C TYR A 159 -2.91 30.86 36.38
N GLU A 160 -2.06 30.80 37.41
CA GLU A 160 -0.94 29.86 37.42
C GLU A 160 -1.42 28.41 37.39
N MET A 161 -2.56 28.12 38.02
CA MET A 161 -3.18 26.79 37.98
C MET A 161 -3.79 26.49 36.61
N ALA A 162 -4.61 27.39 36.06
CA ALA A 162 -5.24 27.21 34.74
C ALA A 162 -4.20 27.06 33.60
N ALA A 163 -3.14 27.88 33.61
CA ALA A 163 -2.08 27.81 32.61
C ALA A 163 -1.24 26.51 32.73
N THR A 164 -1.00 26.04 33.96
CA THR A 164 -0.29 24.78 34.20
C THR A 164 -1.13 23.58 33.75
N GLU A 165 -2.43 23.59 34.01
CA GLU A 165 -3.35 22.53 33.60
C GLU A 165 -3.46 22.44 32.06
N LEU A 166 -3.68 23.57 31.38
CA LEU A 166 -3.70 23.62 29.91
C LEU A 166 -2.35 23.19 29.30
N ARG A 167 -1.23 23.60 29.91
CA ARG A 167 0.10 23.16 29.47
C ARG A 167 0.28 21.66 29.60
N ASN A 168 -0.14 21.07 30.72
CA ASN A 168 -0.04 19.64 30.95
C ASN A 168 -0.88 18.87 29.93
N GLU A 169 -2.10 19.34 29.63
CA GLU A 169 -2.94 18.74 28.59
C GLU A 169 -2.35 18.86 27.19
N LEU A 170 -1.84 20.03 26.80
CA LEU A 170 -1.20 20.20 25.50
C LEU A 170 0.09 19.40 25.36
N GLN A 171 0.85 19.22 26.44
CA GLN A 171 2.00 18.33 26.45
C GLN A 171 1.56 16.87 26.30
N LEU A 172 0.46 16.48 26.95
CA LEU A 172 -0.13 15.15 26.84
C LEU A 172 -0.63 14.90 25.41
N GLN A 173 -1.32 15.86 24.79
CA GLN A 173 -1.80 15.78 23.40
C GLN A 173 -0.64 15.69 22.41
N ASN A 174 0.37 16.56 22.54
CA ASN A 174 1.58 16.47 21.70
C ASN A 174 2.31 15.14 21.88
N TYR A 175 2.33 14.59 23.10
CA TYR A 175 2.88 13.27 23.37
C TYR A 175 2.07 12.18 22.67
N PHE A 176 0.74 12.21 22.75
CA PHE A 176 -0.14 11.28 22.06
C PHE A 176 -0.03 11.37 20.54
N ASP A 177 0.01 12.57 19.96
CA ASP A 177 0.18 12.79 18.52
C ASP A 177 1.52 12.22 18.03
N LYS A 178 2.62 12.49 18.75
CA LYS A 178 3.94 11.93 18.42
C LYS A 178 3.94 10.42 18.54
N LYS A 179 3.32 9.88 19.59
CA LYS A 179 3.19 8.43 19.81
C LYS A 179 2.36 7.79 18.70
N GLN A 180 1.27 8.41 18.27
CA GLN A 180 0.41 7.94 17.18
C GLN A 180 1.16 7.93 15.85
N ARG A 181 1.87 9.01 15.50
CA ARG A 181 2.72 9.05 14.29
C ARG A 181 3.81 7.98 14.33
N PHE A 182 4.48 7.81 15.48
CA PHE A 182 5.47 6.76 15.66
C PHE A 182 4.88 5.37 15.44
N PHE A 183 3.69 5.09 15.99
CA PHE A 183 2.98 3.84 15.75
C PHE A 183 2.60 3.65 14.28
N GLN A 184 2.19 4.71 13.57
CA GLN A 184 1.89 4.63 12.14
C GLN A 184 3.14 4.27 11.32
N PHE A 185 4.30 4.85 11.62
CA PHE A 185 5.56 4.49 10.94
C PHE A 185 6.01 3.07 11.26
N TYR A 186 5.99 2.69 12.53
CA TYR A 186 6.32 1.34 12.97
C TYR A 186 5.43 0.30 12.28
N ARG A 187 4.13 0.60 12.18
CA ARG A 187 3.15 -0.21 11.46
C ARG A 187 3.49 -0.36 9.99
N LEU A 188 3.79 0.74 9.29
CA LEU A 188 4.17 0.70 7.88
C LEU A 188 5.41 -0.19 7.69
N GLY A 189 6.40 -0.06 8.58
CA GLY A 189 7.59 -0.92 8.59
C GLY A 189 7.26 -2.40 8.74
N LEU A 190 6.41 -2.76 9.71
CA LEU A 190 5.97 -4.15 9.89
C LEU A 190 5.21 -4.71 8.68
N ILE A 191 4.36 -3.89 8.04
CA ILE A 191 3.65 -4.30 6.82
C ILE A 191 4.65 -4.58 5.69
N ILE A 192 5.63 -3.69 5.49
CA ILE A 192 6.67 -3.88 4.45
C ILE A 192 7.49 -5.15 4.71
N VAL A 193 7.95 -5.34 5.95
CA VAL A 193 8.70 -6.54 6.34
C VAL A 193 7.85 -7.80 6.18
N GLY A 194 6.58 -7.76 6.59
CA GLY A 194 5.64 -8.88 6.45
C GLY A 194 5.39 -9.26 4.99
N ILE A 195 5.20 -8.27 4.11
CA ILE A 195 5.08 -8.50 2.66
C ILE A 195 6.35 -9.13 2.11
N PHE A 196 7.53 -8.61 2.48
CA PHE A 196 8.80 -9.15 2.02
C PHE A 196 9.00 -10.61 2.44
N VAL A 197 8.79 -10.92 3.73
CA VAL A 197 8.86 -12.30 4.24
C VAL A 197 7.87 -13.20 3.52
N MET A 198 6.63 -12.72 3.29
CA MET A 198 5.62 -13.48 2.57
C MET A 198 6.02 -13.78 1.13
N ILE A 199 6.58 -12.81 0.39
CA ILE A 199 7.09 -13.03 -0.97
C ILE A 199 8.16 -14.13 -0.97
N VAL A 200 9.13 -14.05 -0.06
CA VAL A 200 10.20 -15.05 0.06
C VAL A 200 9.62 -16.44 0.34
N LEU A 201 8.69 -16.55 1.31
CA LEU A 201 8.03 -17.81 1.63
C LEU A 201 7.17 -18.34 0.47
N PHE A 202 6.49 -17.44 -0.25
CA PHE A 202 5.68 -17.80 -1.41
C PHE A 202 6.55 -18.42 -2.50
N VAL A 203 7.66 -17.78 -2.85
CA VAL A 203 8.60 -18.28 -3.86
C VAL A 203 9.29 -19.57 -3.38
N ALA A 204 9.58 -19.69 -2.08
CA ALA A 204 10.21 -20.87 -1.50
C ALA A 204 9.30 -22.11 -1.48
N PHE A 205 8.01 -21.96 -1.15
CA PHE A 205 7.16 -23.09 -0.80
C PHE A 205 5.93 -23.28 -1.70
N PHE A 206 5.39 -22.20 -2.24
CA PHE A 206 4.09 -22.21 -2.92
C PHE A 206 4.24 -22.14 -4.43
N TYR A 207 5.11 -21.27 -4.94
CA TYR A 207 5.19 -21.01 -6.38
C TYR A 207 5.50 -22.27 -7.21
N GLU A 208 6.39 -23.12 -6.73
CA GLU A 208 6.74 -24.42 -7.35
C GLU A 208 5.61 -25.45 -7.32
N ARG A 209 4.57 -25.25 -6.52
CA ARG A 209 3.42 -26.16 -6.43
C ARG A 209 2.26 -25.73 -7.33
N ILE A 210 2.32 -24.49 -7.84
CA ILE A 210 1.26 -23.94 -8.68
C ILE A 210 1.50 -24.43 -10.11
N PRO A 211 0.50 -25.05 -10.76
CA PRO A 211 0.63 -25.56 -12.12
C PRO A 211 1.08 -24.48 -13.11
N PHE A 212 1.94 -24.88 -14.04
CA PHE A 212 2.43 -24.02 -15.13
C PHE A 212 1.29 -23.37 -15.93
N ALA A 213 0.24 -24.14 -16.25
CA ALA A 213 -0.92 -23.69 -17.01
C ALA A 213 -1.66 -22.46 -16.44
N ILE A 214 -1.47 -22.14 -15.15
CA ILE A 214 -2.04 -20.94 -14.51
C ILE A 214 -0.97 -19.89 -14.14
N GLY A 215 0.22 -19.99 -14.74
CA GLY A 215 1.36 -19.10 -14.51
C GLY A 215 2.18 -19.39 -13.25
N GLY A 216 2.03 -20.60 -12.69
CA GLY A 216 2.86 -21.09 -11.59
C GLY A 216 4.24 -21.54 -12.04
N GLY A 217 5.10 -21.86 -11.08
CA GLY A 217 6.47 -22.32 -11.31
C GLY A 217 6.63 -23.84 -11.25
N SER A 218 5.55 -24.61 -11.14
CA SER A 218 5.65 -26.07 -11.19
C SER A 218 6.10 -26.51 -12.58
N PRO A 219 7.24 -27.19 -12.72
CA PRO A 219 7.69 -27.63 -14.03
C PRO A 219 6.70 -28.64 -14.64
N GLU A 220 6.38 -28.47 -15.92
CA GLU A 220 5.43 -29.32 -16.63
C GLU A 220 6.17 -30.31 -17.56
N PRO A 221 5.97 -31.63 -17.41
CA PRO A 221 6.61 -32.61 -18.28
C PRO A 221 5.99 -32.59 -19.67
N ILE A 222 6.84 -32.45 -20.69
CA ILE A 222 6.43 -32.46 -22.09
C ILE A 222 7.38 -33.28 -22.96
N VAL A 223 6.86 -33.67 -24.13
CA VAL A 223 7.65 -34.16 -25.26
C VAL A 223 7.57 -33.13 -26.38
N ILE A 224 8.73 -32.70 -26.88
CA ILE A 224 8.88 -31.73 -27.96
C ILE A 224 9.08 -32.49 -29.27
N VAL A 225 8.35 -32.09 -30.31
CA VAL A 225 8.61 -32.53 -31.68
C VAL A 225 9.33 -31.40 -32.43
N PHE A 226 10.56 -31.66 -32.87
CA PHE A 226 11.40 -30.69 -33.58
C PHE A 226 11.10 -30.62 -35.06
N GLU A 227 11.34 -29.46 -35.67
CA GLU A 227 11.20 -29.28 -37.13
C GLU A 227 12.17 -30.16 -37.93
N ASN A 228 13.39 -30.29 -37.45
CA ASN A 228 14.47 -31.04 -38.10
C ASN A 228 15.30 -31.85 -37.09
N ASP A 229 15.71 -33.05 -37.49
CA ASP A 229 16.58 -33.98 -36.75
C ASP A 229 17.90 -33.34 -36.30
N THR A 230 18.40 -32.36 -37.06
CA THR A 230 19.62 -31.61 -36.71
C THR A 230 19.46 -30.78 -35.44
N VAL A 231 18.28 -30.22 -35.19
CA VAL A 231 18.05 -29.37 -34.00
C VAL A 231 18.01 -30.23 -32.74
N GLY A 232 17.26 -31.33 -32.77
CA GLY A 232 17.16 -32.25 -31.64
C GLY A 232 18.52 -32.85 -31.25
N SER A 233 19.36 -33.17 -32.24
CA SER A 233 20.70 -33.72 -32.00
C SER A 233 21.69 -32.70 -31.45
N LEU A 234 21.62 -31.43 -31.90
CA LEU A 234 22.45 -30.34 -31.37
C LEU A 234 22.15 -30.02 -29.90
N LEU A 235 20.90 -30.19 -29.49
CA LEU A 235 20.46 -29.88 -28.14
C LEU A 235 20.67 -31.03 -27.14
N GLU A 236 21.18 -32.19 -27.58
CA GLU A 236 21.40 -33.41 -26.76
C GLU A 236 20.14 -33.97 -26.05
N ILE A 237 18.96 -33.39 -26.29
CA ILE A 237 17.68 -33.77 -25.67
C ILE A 237 16.81 -34.70 -26.54
N ALA A 238 17.22 -34.95 -27.79
CA ALA A 238 16.52 -35.88 -28.67
C ALA A 238 16.53 -37.32 -28.12
N SER A 239 15.43 -38.04 -28.36
CA SER A 239 15.34 -39.46 -28.12
C SER A 239 16.25 -40.21 -29.09
N ARG A 240 16.88 -41.30 -28.61
CA ARG A 240 17.75 -42.14 -29.45
C ARG A 240 16.97 -42.87 -30.54
N ASP A 241 15.74 -43.22 -30.26
CA ASP A 241 14.89 -44.02 -31.16
C ASP A 241 14.15 -43.13 -32.18
N GLU A 242 13.87 -41.88 -31.80
CA GLU A 242 13.14 -40.91 -32.63
C GLU A 242 13.83 -39.54 -32.57
N PRO A 243 14.78 -39.22 -33.47
CA PRO A 243 15.60 -38.00 -33.39
C PRO A 243 14.80 -36.69 -33.52
N ARG A 244 13.56 -36.76 -34.02
CA ARG A 244 12.62 -35.64 -34.07
C ARG A 244 11.85 -35.41 -32.77
N LYS A 245 11.88 -36.35 -31.84
CA LYS A 245 11.19 -36.21 -30.55
C LYS A 245 12.22 -36.06 -29.44
N SER A 246 11.98 -35.14 -28.52
CA SER A 246 12.75 -35.10 -27.28
C SER A 246 12.42 -36.30 -26.39
N LYS A 247 13.30 -36.61 -25.45
CA LYS A 247 12.85 -37.30 -24.22
C LYS A 247 11.86 -36.40 -23.46
N THR A 248 11.23 -36.93 -22.42
CA THR A 248 10.44 -36.09 -21.51
C THR A 248 11.34 -35.04 -20.85
N VAL A 249 11.07 -33.77 -21.16
CA VAL A 249 11.74 -32.60 -20.56
C VAL A 249 10.74 -31.81 -19.73
N LEU A 250 11.21 -30.94 -18.85
CA LEU A 250 10.34 -30.13 -18.00
C LEU A 250 10.31 -28.68 -18.50
N ILE A 251 9.14 -28.12 -18.80
CA ILE A 251 9.01 -26.69 -19.08
C ILE A 251 9.19 -25.91 -17.78
N LEU A 252 10.10 -24.93 -17.78
CA LEU A 252 10.31 -24.00 -16.67
C LEU A 252 9.60 -22.66 -16.89
N ALA A 253 9.62 -22.14 -18.12
CA ALA A 253 9.05 -20.84 -18.46
C ALA A 253 8.63 -20.76 -19.94
N GLU A 254 7.63 -19.94 -20.22
CA GLU A 254 7.30 -19.52 -21.59
C GLU A 254 8.09 -18.26 -21.92
N LEU A 255 8.75 -18.27 -23.07
CA LEU A 255 9.47 -17.13 -23.59
C LEU A 255 8.60 -16.41 -24.63
N VAL A 256 8.96 -15.18 -24.98
CA VAL A 256 8.26 -14.41 -26.02
C VAL A 256 8.34 -15.11 -27.38
N ASN A 257 9.44 -15.82 -27.66
CA ASN A 257 9.71 -16.50 -28.94
C ASN A 257 10.07 -17.99 -28.74
N GLY A 258 9.59 -18.64 -27.68
CA GLY A 258 10.04 -19.99 -27.37
C GLY A 258 9.63 -20.50 -25.99
N ILE A 259 10.36 -21.51 -25.53
CA ILE A 259 10.23 -22.09 -24.19
C ILE A 259 11.58 -22.30 -23.54
N LEU A 260 11.60 -22.20 -22.22
CA LEU A 260 12.73 -22.59 -21.39
C LEU A 260 12.45 -23.98 -20.82
N VAL A 261 13.32 -24.94 -21.09
CA VAL A 261 13.17 -26.32 -20.65
C VAL A 261 14.36 -26.78 -19.79
N LEU A 262 14.09 -27.68 -18.87
CA LEU A 262 15.06 -28.39 -18.06
C LEU A 262 15.12 -29.84 -18.51
N ASP A 263 16.31 -30.29 -18.89
CA ASP A 263 16.59 -31.71 -19.08
C ASP A 263 16.82 -32.36 -17.71
N PRO A 264 15.95 -33.29 -17.26
CA PRO A 264 16.08 -33.93 -15.96
C PRO A 264 17.31 -34.83 -15.86
N ASP A 265 17.83 -35.36 -16.98
CA ASP A 265 18.99 -36.25 -16.99
C ASP A 265 20.29 -35.47 -16.73
N THR A 266 20.41 -34.29 -17.36
CA THR A 266 21.65 -33.48 -17.32
C THR A 266 21.56 -32.27 -16.39
N SER A 267 20.37 -31.95 -15.88
CA SER A 267 20.08 -30.69 -15.17
C SER A 267 20.44 -29.43 -15.95
N LYS A 268 20.58 -29.53 -17.29
CA LYS A 268 20.85 -28.39 -18.16
C LYS A 268 19.54 -27.67 -18.48
N VAL A 269 19.59 -26.35 -18.40
CA VAL A 269 18.51 -25.46 -18.86
C VAL A 269 18.81 -25.03 -20.28
N ILE A 270 17.82 -25.19 -21.16
CA ILE A 270 17.93 -24.93 -22.59
C ILE A 270 16.75 -24.06 -23.01
N ALA A 271 17.03 -22.98 -23.74
CA ALA A 271 15.99 -22.23 -24.42
C ALA A 271 15.82 -22.77 -25.83
N ILE A 272 14.57 -23.03 -26.22
CA ILE A 272 14.20 -23.56 -27.53
C ILE A 272 13.26 -22.55 -28.18
N GLU A 273 13.61 -22.10 -29.37
CA GLU A 273 12.83 -21.10 -30.11
C GLU A 273 11.58 -21.75 -30.74
N ASP A 274 10.50 -20.99 -30.90
CA ASP A 274 9.24 -21.50 -31.44
C ASP A 274 9.38 -22.06 -32.86
N GLU A 275 10.26 -21.46 -33.67
CA GLU A 275 10.57 -21.94 -35.03
C GLU A 275 11.15 -23.36 -35.04
N GLN A 276 11.77 -23.78 -33.93
CA GLN A 276 12.36 -25.12 -33.80
C GLN A 276 11.33 -26.19 -33.40
N ILE A 277 10.10 -25.79 -33.06
CA ILE A 277 9.07 -26.64 -32.44
C ILE A 277 7.89 -26.85 -33.41
N ILE A 278 7.65 -28.09 -33.84
CA ILE A 278 6.43 -28.45 -34.58
C ILE A 278 5.24 -28.60 -33.62
N ALA A 279 5.45 -29.34 -32.52
CA ALA A 279 4.38 -29.69 -31.60
C ALA A 279 4.93 -29.92 -30.19
N ARG A 280 4.08 -29.65 -29.20
CA ARG A 280 4.30 -29.93 -27.77
C ARG A 280 3.23 -30.91 -27.32
N MET A 281 3.63 -32.02 -26.73
CA MET A 281 2.70 -33.00 -26.17
C MET A 281 2.89 -33.06 -24.66
N SER A 282 1.83 -32.79 -23.90
CA SER A 282 1.81 -33.07 -22.46
C SER A 282 1.81 -34.59 -22.27
N SER A 283 2.71 -35.08 -21.44
CA SER A 283 2.84 -36.52 -21.13
C SER A 283 1.81 -36.99 -20.12
#